data_AF-A0A7S2XNQ0-F1
#
_entry.id   AF-A0A7S2XNQ0-F1
#
_cell.length_a   1.000
_cell.length_b   1.000
_cell.length_c   1.000
_cell.angle_alpha   90.00
_cell.angle_beta   90.00
_cell.angle_gamma   90.00
#
_symmetry.space_group_name_H-M   'P 1'
#
loop_
_entity.id
_entity.type
_entity.pdbx_description
1 polymer ?
#
loop_
_entity_poly.entity_id
_entity_poly.type
_entity_poly.pdbx_seq_one_letter_code
_entity_poly.pdbx_strand_id
1 'polypeptide(L)'
;MSAPTHVTESINDRKKSREIAEARQSGAMAPEVDVKTGSMINPHNPEFITKRPWYLGGNDDGPSLDHQADQRTEAEKLELSMASADHLVRAEREKVRQLKKM
;
A
#
# COMPACT_ATOMS: atom_id res chain seq x y z
N MET A 1 -19.06 -16.22 19.56
CA MET A 1 -17.79 -16.65 18.92
C MET A 1 -18.17 -17.51 17.73
N SER A 2 -18.27 -16.93 16.53
CA SER A 2 -18.60 -17.70 15.31
C SER A 2 -17.34 -18.45 14.87
N ALA A 3 -17.43 -19.75 14.63
CA ALA A 3 -16.29 -20.55 14.19
C ALA A 3 -15.81 -20.09 12.79
N PRO A 4 -14.50 -20.06 12.51
CA PRO A 4 -14.01 -19.77 11.17
C PRO A 4 -14.43 -20.90 10.23
N THR A 5 -15.31 -20.60 9.28
CA THR A 5 -15.69 -21.51 8.21
C THR A 5 -14.53 -21.60 7.22
N HIS A 6 -13.77 -22.69 7.25
CA HIS A 6 -12.74 -22.95 6.26
C HIS A 6 -13.40 -23.28 4.91
N VAL A 7 -13.41 -22.32 3.98
CA VAL A 7 -13.89 -22.52 2.62
C VAL A 7 -12.82 -23.26 1.82
N THR A 8 -13.12 -24.47 1.34
CA THR A 8 -12.22 -25.20 0.44
C THR A 8 -12.51 -24.79 -1.00
N GLU A 9 -11.52 -24.18 -1.67
CA GLU A 9 -11.62 -23.91 -3.11
C GLU A 9 -11.66 -25.20 -3.91
N SER A 10 -12.61 -25.31 -4.85
CA SER A 10 -12.65 -26.43 -5.78
C SER A 10 -11.59 -26.26 -6.88
N ILE A 11 -11.26 -27.37 -7.55
CA ILE A 11 -10.37 -27.32 -8.74
C ILE A 11 -10.94 -26.43 -9.84
N ASN A 12 -12.27 -26.39 -9.98
CA ASN A 12 -12.91 -25.54 -10.98
C ASN A 12 -12.71 -24.06 -10.66
N ASP A 13 -12.78 -23.69 -9.38
CA ASP A 13 -12.58 -22.31 -8.93
C ASP A 13 -11.13 -21.86 -9.20
N ARG A 14 -10.16 -22.75 -8.94
CA ARG A 14 -8.73 -22.49 -9.26
C ARG A 14 -8.45 -22.36 -10.75
N LYS A 15 -9.18 -23.08 -11.60
CA LYS A 15 -9.04 -22.94 -13.06
C LYS A 15 -9.55 -21.58 -13.52
N LYS A 16 -10.74 -21.20 -13.06
CA LYS A 16 -11.35 -19.91 -13.37
C LYS A 16 -10.49 -18.74 -12.89
N SER A 17 -9.96 -18.79 -11.67
CA SER A 17 -9.12 -17.70 -11.14
C SER A 17 -7.85 -17.51 -11.97
N ARG A 18 -7.24 -18.60 -12.44
CA ARG A 18 -6.08 -18.57 -13.35
C ARG A 18 -6.42 -17.98 -14.72
N GLU A 19 -7.51 -18.43 -15.35
CA GLU A 19 -7.97 -17.90 -16.63
C GLU A 19 -8.28 -16.39 -16.53
N ILE A 20 -8.89 -15.96 -15.42
CA ILE A 20 -9.14 -14.55 -15.15
C ILE A 20 -7.82 -13.78 -15.02
N ALA A 21 -6.84 -14.31 -14.28
CA ALA A 21 -5.53 -13.67 -14.12
C ALA A 21 -4.78 -13.53 -15.46
N GLU A 22 -4.79 -14.57 -16.29
CA GLU A 22 -4.17 -14.56 -17.62
C GLU A 22 -4.83 -13.56 -18.57
N ALA A 23 -6.17 -13.48 -18.54
CA ALA A 23 -6.92 -12.49 -19.31
C ALA A 23 -6.64 -11.05 -18.86
N ARG A 24 -6.43 -10.80 -17.56
CA ARG A 24 -6.00 -9.47 -17.06
C ARG A 24 -4.57 -9.16 -17.45
N GLN A 25 -3.66 -10.13 -17.33
CA GLN A 25 -2.25 -9.97 -17.69
C GLN A 25 -2.06 -9.69 -19.19
N SER A 26 -2.92 -10.26 -20.04
CA SER A 26 -2.94 -10.02 -21.49
C SER A 26 -3.71 -8.75 -21.90
N GLY A 27 -4.35 -8.06 -20.96
CA GLY A 27 -5.14 -6.86 -21.23
C GLY A 27 -6.53 -7.13 -21.86
N ALA A 28 -6.97 -8.39 -21.91
CA ALA A 28 -8.29 -8.78 -22.38
C ALA A 28 -9.40 -8.47 -21.36
N MET A 29 -9.06 -8.38 -20.07
CA MET A 29 -9.95 -7.96 -18.99
C MET A 29 -9.40 -6.76 -18.22
N ALA A 30 -10.31 -6.00 -17.64
CA ALA A 30 -9.96 -4.87 -16.77
C ALA A 30 -9.14 -5.35 -15.55
N PRO A 31 -8.15 -4.56 -15.11
CA PRO A 31 -7.39 -4.82 -13.89
C PRO A 31 -8.28 -4.93 -12.65
N GLU A 32 -7.77 -5.58 -11.61
CA GLU A 32 -8.41 -5.53 -10.29
C GLU A 32 -8.35 -4.12 -9.72
N VAL A 33 -9.33 -3.80 -8.87
CA VAL A 33 -9.39 -2.53 -8.14
C VAL A 33 -9.10 -2.82 -6.67
N ASP A 34 -8.20 -2.04 -6.07
CA ASP A 34 -7.89 -2.10 -4.65
C ASP A 34 -9.13 -1.72 -3.84
N VAL A 35 -9.54 -2.63 -2.96
CA VAL A 35 -10.75 -2.46 -2.13
C VAL A 35 -10.65 -1.31 -1.14
N LYS A 36 -9.45 -0.91 -0.72
CA LYS A 36 -9.23 0.20 0.22
C LYS A 36 -9.05 1.53 -0.49
N THR A 37 -8.17 1.57 -1.49
CA THR A 37 -7.76 2.82 -2.15
C THR A 37 -8.60 3.14 -3.38
N GLY A 38 -9.38 2.20 -3.91
CA GLY A 38 -10.13 2.35 -5.15
C GLY A 38 -9.25 2.46 -6.41
N SER A 39 -7.94 2.22 -6.27
CA SER A 39 -6.97 2.35 -7.35
C SER A 39 -6.85 1.06 -8.16
N MET A 40 -6.53 1.16 -9.45
CA MET A 40 -6.25 -0.02 -10.26
C MET A 40 -4.96 -0.71 -9.79
N ILE A 41 -5.04 -2.02 -9.58
CA ILE A 41 -3.90 -2.89 -9.27
C ILE A 41 -3.29 -3.37 -10.58
N ASN A 42 -1.97 -3.29 -10.70
CA ASN A 42 -1.26 -3.75 -11.89
C ASN A 42 -1.48 -5.28 -12.10
N PRO A 43 -2.01 -5.72 -13.26
CA PRO A 43 -2.23 -7.15 -13.57
C PRO A 43 -0.99 -8.02 -13.57
N HIS A 44 0.21 -7.44 -13.67
CA HIS A 44 1.47 -8.16 -13.62
C HIS A 44 1.98 -8.38 -12.20
N ASN A 45 1.30 -7.85 -11.18
CA ASN A 45 1.69 -8.06 -9.80
C ASN A 45 1.40 -9.51 -9.40
N PRO A 46 2.37 -10.28 -8.87
CA PRO A 46 2.13 -11.64 -8.42
C PRO A 46 1.05 -11.72 -7.34
N GLU A 47 0.30 -12.83 -7.32
CA GLU A 47 -0.82 -13.04 -6.36
C GLU A 47 -0.39 -12.84 -4.90
N PHE A 48 0.81 -13.30 -4.51
CA PHE A 48 1.28 -13.19 -3.13
C PHE A 48 1.60 -11.75 -2.69
N ILE A 49 1.71 -10.80 -3.61
CA ILE A 49 1.88 -9.37 -3.31
C ILE A 49 0.52 -8.69 -3.18
N THR A 50 -0.47 -9.08 -3.98
CA THR A 50 -1.82 -8.47 -3.94
C THR A 50 -2.70 -9.06 -2.83
N LYS A 51 -2.46 -10.32 -2.48
CA LYS A 51 -3.19 -11.05 -1.44
C LYS A 51 -2.65 -10.70 -0.05
N ARG A 52 -3.52 -10.18 0.80
CA ARG A 52 -3.16 -9.83 2.18
C ARG A 52 -2.83 -11.11 2.97
N PRO A 53 -1.72 -11.11 3.73
CA PRO A 53 -1.33 -12.27 4.52
C PRO A 53 -2.20 -12.42 5.76
N TRP A 54 -2.38 -13.67 6.19
CA TRP A 54 -3.39 -14.03 7.21
C TRP A 54 -3.22 -13.34 8.57
N TYR A 55 -1.98 -13.02 8.94
CA TYR A 55 -1.65 -12.41 10.23
C TYR A 55 -1.99 -10.92 10.30
N LEU A 56 -2.27 -10.25 9.17
CA LEU A 56 -2.72 -8.85 9.14
C LEU A 56 -4.25 -8.72 9.22
N GLY A 57 -4.98 -9.84 9.16
CA GLY A 57 -6.44 -9.87 9.13
C GLY A 57 -7.04 -9.26 7.85
N GLY A 58 -8.33 -9.51 7.62
CA GLY A 58 -9.03 -8.97 6.44
C GLY A 58 -8.60 -9.60 5.12
N ASN A 59 -8.15 -10.86 5.16
CA ASN A 59 -7.67 -11.61 3.98
C ASN A 59 -8.80 -11.87 2.98
N ASP A 60 -10.04 -11.87 3.47
CA ASP A 60 -11.27 -12.10 2.70
C ASP A 60 -11.87 -10.78 2.18
N ASP A 61 -11.27 -9.62 2.50
CA ASP A 61 -11.78 -8.30 2.09
C ASP A 61 -11.52 -8.01 0.60
N GLY A 62 -10.70 -8.83 -0.07
CA GLY A 62 -10.32 -8.67 -1.47
C GLY A 62 -8.88 -8.17 -1.68
N PRO A 63 -8.49 -7.92 -2.94
CA PRO A 63 -7.12 -7.53 -3.30
C PRO A 63 -6.82 -6.10 -2.84
N SER A 64 -5.67 -5.90 -2.19
CA SER A 64 -5.25 -4.56 -1.73
C SER A 64 -3.73 -4.50 -1.54
N LEU A 65 -3.13 -3.36 -1.90
CA LEU A 65 -1.69 -3.12 -1.74
C LEU A 65 -1.35 -2.32 -0.48
N ASP A 66 -2.33 -2.04 0.37
CA ASP A 66 -2.16 -1.29 1.62
C ASP A 66 -1.10 -1.89 2.55
N HIS A 67 -1.01 -3.22 2.61
CA HIS A 67 -0.02 -3.92 3.42
C HIS A 67 1.42 -3.82 2.87
N GLN A 68 1.57 -3.40 1.61
CA GLN A 68 2.87 -3.11 0.99
C GLN A 68 3.28 -1.64 1.17
N ALA A 69 2.36 -0.79 1.63
CA ALA A 69 2.64 0.62 1.88
C ALA A 69 3.48 0.82 3.14
N ASP A 70 3.96 2.04 3.34
CA ASP A 70 4.71 2.44 4.53
C ASP A 70 3.85 2.29 5.81
N GLN A 71 4.21 1.31 6.63
CA GLN A 71 3.50 0.97 7.88
C GLN A 71 3.91 1.85 9.07
N ARG A 72 4.83 2.82 8.88
CA ARG A 72 5.18 3.76 9.94
C ARG A 72 3.96 4.55 10.39
N THR A 73 3.89 4.79 11.69
CA THR A 73 2.87 5.66 12.26
C THR A 73 3.07 7.10 11.78
N GLU A 74 2.02 7.90 11.78
CA GLU A 74 2.12 9.32 11.42
C GLU A 74 3.12 10.08 12.31
N ALA A 75 3.24 9.67 13.58
CA ALA A 75 4.24 10.21 14.50
C ALA A 75 5.68 9.94 14.05
N GLU A 76 5.96 8.74 13.51
CA GLU A 76 7.27 8.37 12.96
C GLU A 76 7.54 8.99 11.58
N LYS A 77 6.49 9.33 10.83
CA LYS A 77 6.62 10.03 9.53
C LYS A 77 6.90 11.52 9.69
N LEU A 78 6.51 12.12 10.81
CA LEU A 78 6.70 13.54 11.13
C LEU A 78 8.16 13.94 11.41
N GLU A 79 9.12 13.03 11.27
CA GLU A 79 10.53 13.36 11.37
C GLU A 79 10.93 14.41 10.34
N LEU A 80 11.65 15.44 10.83
CA LEU A 80 12.10 16.53 9.98
C LEU A 80 13.19 16.00 9.05
N SER A 81 12.89 15.95 7.74
CA SER A 81 13.90 15.63 6.72
C SER A 81 15.13 16.52 6.91
N MET A 82 16.31 15.95 6.66
CA MET A 82 17.59 16.66 6.77
C MET A 82 17.59 17.98 5.98
N ALA A 83 16.95 17.99 4.80
CA ALA A 83 16.81 19.19 3.98
C ALA A 83 15.91 20.26 4.63
N SER A 84 14.82 19.83 5.25
CA SER A 84 13.92 20.72 6.01
C SER A 84 14.61 21.30 7.24
N ALA A 85 15.41 20.49 7.94
CA ALA A 85 16.24 20.92 9.06
C ALA A 85 17.28 21.98 8.63
N ASP A 86 17.99 21.73 7.52
CA ASP A 86 18.95 22.67 6.95
C ASP A 86 18.31 24.01 6.59
N HIS A 87 17.11 23.98 6.00
CA HIS A 87 16.36 25.20 5.67
C HIS A 87 16.02 26.01 6.93
N LEU A 88 15.54 25.36 8.00
CA LEU A 88 15.24 26.03 9.26
C LEU A 88 16.49 26.66 9.89
N VAL A 89 17.62 25.95 9.90
CA VAL A 89 18.89 26.46 10.44
C VAL A 89 19.39 27.67 9.64
N ARG A 90 19.27 27.65 8.31
CA ARG A 90 19.64 28.79 7.46
C ARG A 90 18.77 30.01 7.76
N ALA A 91 17.45 29.84 7.80
CA ALA A 91 16.51 30.90 8.11
C ALA A 91 16.79 31.51 9.50
N GLU A 92 17.11 30.68 10.50
CA GLU A 92 17.45 31.16 11.84
C GLU A 92 18.77 31.96 11.85
N ARG A 93 19.80 31.46 11.15
CA ARG A 93 21.08 32.20 11.00
C ARG A 93 20.88 33.55 10.33
N GLU A 94 20.00 33.64 9.33
CA GLU A 94 19.68 34.90 8.66
C GLU A 94 18.98 35.88 9.59
N LYS A 95 17.98 35.43 10.36
CA LYS A 95 17.32 36.25 11.38
C LYS A 95 18.30 36.79 12.41
N VAL A 96 19.18 35.93 12.94
CA VAL A 96 20.21 36.33 13.91
C VAL A 96 21.18 37.37 13.30
N ARG A 97 21.56 37.22 12.03
CA ARG A 97 22.38 38.20 11.32
C ARG A 97 21.66 39.54 11.15
N GLN A 98 20.36 39.54 10.81
CA GLN A 98 19.57 40.75 10.68
C GLN A 98 19.43 41.48 12.03
N LEU A 99 19.13 40.75 13.10
CA LEU A 99 19.02 41.30 14.46
C LEU A 99 20.33 41.92 14.94
N LYS A 100 21.48 41.31 14.65
CA LYS A 100 22.80 41.87 15.00
C LYS A 100 23.21 43.09 14.16
N LYS A 101 22.53 43.33 13.04
CA LYS A 101 22.80 44.46 12.14
C LYS A 101 21.94 45.70 12.48
N MET A 102 20.95 45.54 13.36
CA MET A 102 20.18 46.62 13.99
C MET A 102 20.86 47.06 15.28
#